data_AF-A0AAD8R648-F1
#
_entry.id   AF-A0AAD8R648-F1
#
_cell.length_a   1.000
_cell.length_b   1.000
_cell.length_c   1.000
_cell.angle_alpha   90.00
_cell.angle_beta   90.00
_cell.angle_gamma   90.00
#
_symmetry.space_group_name_H-M   'P 1'
#
loop_
_entity.id
_entity.type
_entity.pdbx_description
1 polymer ?
#
loop_
_entity_poly.entity_id
_entity_poly.type
_entity_poly.pdbx_seq_one_letter_code
_entity_poly.pdbx_strand_id
1 'polypeptide(L)'
;MSRRFLYMVVGNCSFAPSSYTLHRINPSHLFYPKDSPKRAAAAVAAGAKATTMEAAESAERTRMKAMRTAEEAERARKKTMWEAEAAERARMTPMRAAEAARRARKKAIRAAMRQRAMKPTMADDAENARLPAAHMNFSSPGVVMDFGLIGQSKDKIVVVDGAPPEYARDVCDAPARAVLYDDASHSVRAQPSIRLPQCETVPVAVGDNLYFMDEEVEVVPNKSDKNLRALIRYPAGEPDHDSDWFWYFFLRPPYDAIGTGENGPERRDMLGAYAVVGESHIWASTRIRGTFSMDTASGTWSRVSLSPLPFRGRAEYAPELGLWFGFPNDEWQYESRDSGLLGAWDLNSVKPVGASVPLQASGVWKVFGAPSGSFDVRSQLVHLGDGGRFCVAKLYQTDELVPPGACSHCYNDGTSNEISFAVLTGIEVGRCDGGELRMVKHRSCKYSFGEYSFPRDVL
;
A
#
# COMPACT_ATOMS: atom_id res chain seq x y z
N MET A 1 -7.26 -19.69 11.78
CA MET A 1 -8.70 -19.59 11.42
C MET A 1 -8.78 -18.83 10.12
N SER A 2 -9.51 -19.33 9.12
CA SER A 2 -9.55 -18.70 7.80
C SER A 2 -10.36 -17.40 7.81
N ARG A 3 -9.76 -16.33 7.31
CA ARG A 3 -10.42 -15.04 7.08
C ARG A 3 -11.55 -15.21 6.06
N ARG A 4 -12.76 -14.77 6.42
CA ARG A 4 -13.96 -14.93 5.58
C ARG A 4 -14.01 -13.94 4.42
N PHE A 5 -13.59 -12.69 4.65
CA PHE A 5 -13.65 -11.61 3.68
C PHE A 5 -12.36 -10.79 3.68
N LEU A 6 -12.02 -10.26 2.51
CA LEU A 6 -11.17 -9.09 2.35
C LEU A 6 -12.09 -7.87 2.31
N TYR A 7 -11.68 -6.78 2.96
CA TYR A 7 -12.45 -5.53 2.91
C TYR A 7 -11.72 -4.50 2.05
N MET A 8 -12.30 -4.16 0.91
CA MET A 8 -11.81 -3.07 0.06
C MET A 8 -12.48 -1.77 0.50
N VAL A 9 -11.68 -0.83 0.99
CA VAL A 9 -12.11 0.54 1.31
C VAL A 9 -11.88 1.41 0.08
N VAL A 10 -12.93 2.06 -0.40
CA VAL A 10 -12.89 2.95 -1.56
C VAL A 10 -13.26 4.35 -1.11
N GLY A 11 -12.37 5.32 -1.35
CA GLY A 11 -12.65 6.73 -1.15
C GLY A 11 -13.27 7.36 -2.39
N ASN A 12 -14.15 8.34 -2.20
CA ASN A 12 -14.76 9.11 -3.29
C ASN A 12 -14.37 10.59 -3.23
N CYS A 13 -13.83 11.11 -4.33
CA CYS A 13 -13.36 12.49 -4.48
C CYS A 13 -14.42 13.46 -5.01
N SER A 14 -15.56 12.97 -5.54
CA SER A 14 -16.57 13.80 -6.23
C SER A 14 -17.31 14.78 -5.33
N PHE A 15 -17.37 14.52 -4.02
CA PHE A 15 -18.24 15.26 -3.12
C PHE A 15 -17.46 15.63 -1.86
N ALA A 16 -17.38 16.93 -1.56
CA ALA A 16 -17.33 17.35 -0.17
C ALA A 16 -18.75 17.10 0.39
N PRO A 17 -18.94 16.21 1.38
CA PRO A 17 -17.95 15.56 2.24
C PRO A 17 -17.34 14.25 1.69
N SER A 18 -16.04 14.02 1.93
CA SER A 18 -15.35 12.76 1.65
C SER A 18 -16.16 11.57 2.17
N SER A 19 -16.48 10.64 1.28
CA SER A 19 -17.21 9.41 1.63
C SER A 19 -16.34 8.20 1.31
N TYR A 20 -16.45 7.20 2.18
CA TYR A 20 -15.76 5.93 2.04
C TYR A 20 -16.77 4.81 1.98
N THR A 21 -16.61 3.90 1.03
CA THR A 21 -17.44 2.70 0.92
C THR A 21 -16.60 1.46 1.21
N LEU A 22 -17.17 0.57 2.00
CA LEU A 22 -16.56 -0.70 2.38
C LEU A 22 -17.17 -1.83 1.55
N HIS A 23 -16.34 -2.62 0.88
CA HIS A 23 -16.80 -3.71 0.02
C HIS A 23 -16.25 -5.05 0.51
N ARG A 24 -17.13 -6.03 0.72
CA ARG A 24 -16.75 -7.40 1.11
C ARG A 24 -16.39 -8.23 -0.11
N ILE A 25 -15.14 -8.65 -0.20
CA ILE A 25 -14.64 -9.52 -1.27
C ILE A 25 -14.38 -10.90 -0.67
N ASN A 26 -14.98 -11.95 -1.24
CA ASN A 26 -14.70 -13.34 -0.83
C ASN A 26 -13.34 -13.76 -1.41
N PRO A 27 -12.27 -13.96 -0.62
CA PRO A 27 -10.93 -14.23 -1.16
C PRO A 27 -10.80 -15.57 -1.90
N SER A 28 -11.73 -16.53 -1.71
CA SER A 28 -11.63 -17.87 -2.30
C SER A 28 -11.56 -17.87 -3.83
N HIS A 29 -12.18 -16.88 -4.50
CA HIS A 29 -12.13 -16.77 -5.97
C HIS A 29 -10.73 -16.45 -6.49
N LEU A 30 -9.80 -15.98 -5.64
CA LEU A 30 -8.42 -15.73 -6.01
C LEU A 30 -7.60 -17.03 -6.11
N PHE A 31 -8.12 -18.15 -5.58
CA PHE A 31 -7.38 -19.41 -5.47
C PHE A 31 -7.90 -20.47 -6.42
N TYR A 32 -6.97 -21.22 -6.98
CA TYR A 32 -7.29 -22.41 -7.77
C TYR A 32 -7.62 -23.57 -6.83
N PRO A 33 -8.60 -24.43 -7.15
CA PRO A 33 -8.86 -25.66 -6.38
C PRO A 33 -7.60 -26.53 -6.29
N LYS A 34 -7.44 -27.25 -5.16
CA LYS A 34 -6.23 -28.02 -4.84
C LYS A 34 -5.81 -28.99 -5.96
N ASP A 35 -6.78 -29.67 -6.57
CA ASP A 35 -6.55 -30.70 -7.60
C ASP A 35 -6.68 -30.17 -9.03
N SER A 36 -6.76 -28.85 -9.20
CA SER A 36 -6.94 -28.27 -10.53
C SER A 36 -5.64 -28.31 -11.34
N PRO A 37 -5.69 -28.68 -12.64
CA PRO A 37 -4.53 -28.60 -13.53
C PRO A 37 -3.93 -27.19 -13.61
N LYS A 38 -4.76 -26.15 -13.43
CA LYS A 38 -4.32 -24.76 -13.36
C LYS A 38 -3.43 -24.47 -12.15
N ARG A 39 -3.73 -25.06 -10.97
CA ARG A 39 -2.86 -24.96 -9.80
C ARG A 39 -1.53 -25.68 -10.03
N ALA A 40 -1.57 -26.88 -10.61
CA ALA A 40 -0.35 -27.61 -10.95
C ALA A 40 0.54 -26.82 -11.93
N ALA A 41 -0.05 -26.27 -12.99
CA ALA A 41 0.65 -25.40 -13.93
C ALA A 41 1.19 -24.13 -13.26
N ALA A 42 0.40 -23.49 -12.39
CA ALA A 42 0.82 -22.32 -11.64
C ALA A 42 1.98 -22.63 -10.68
N ALA A 43 1.98 -23.79 -10.03
CA ALA A 43 3.07 -24.23 -9.15
C ALA A 43 4.36 -24.55 -9.93
N VAL A 44 4.24 -25.07 -11.15
CA VAL A 44 5.38 -25.28 -12.05
C VAL A 44 5.93 -23.96 -12.59
N ALA A 45 5.05 -23.05 -13.03
CA ALA A 45 5.43 -21.71 -13.51
C ALA A 45 6.00 -20.82 -12.40
N ALA A 46 5.46 -20.94 -11.19
CA ALA A 46 5.95 -20.29 -9.98
C ALA A 46 7.07 -21.08 -9.29
N GLY A 47 7.64 -22.09 -9.95
CA GLY A 47 8.94 -22.67 -9.62
C GLY A 47 10.12 -21.68 -9.66
N ALA A 48 9.86 -20.39 -9.49
CA ALA A 48 10.81 -19.41 -9.00
C ALA A 48 11.19 -19.83 -7.57
N LYS A 49 12.29 -20.58 -7.45
CA LYS A 49 12.96 -20.79 -6.17
C LYS A 49 13.18 -19.44 -5.50
N ALA A 50 13.06 -19.41 -4.17
CA ALA A 50 13.45 -18.24 -3.41
C ALA A 50 14.89 -17.84 -3.81
N THR A 51 15.07 -16.64 -4.34
CA THR A 51 16.39 -16.14 -4.73
C THR A 51 16.97 -15.28 -3.60
N THR A 52 18.30 -15.11 -3.60
CA THR A 52 18.93 -14.13 -2.71
C THR A 52 18.53 -12.70 -3.10
N MET A 53 18.57 -11.79 -2.13
CA MET A 53 18.28 -10.37 -2.35
C MET A 53 19.23 -9.75 -3.38
N GLU A 54 20.52 -10.10 -3.33
CA GLU A 54 21.54 -9.66 -4.31
C GLU A 54 21.19 -10.05 -5.76
N ALA A 55 20.69 -11.26 -5.97
CA ALA A 55 20.26 -11.71 -7.30
C ALA A 55 19.02 -10.95 -7.78
N ALA A 56 18.06 -10.68 -6.87
CA ALA A 56 16.87 -9.90 -7.15
C ALA A 56 17.21 -8.43 -7.49
N GLU A 57 18.11 -7.80 -6.73
CA GLU A 57 18.60 -6.45 -6.97
C GLU A 57 19.37 -6.34 -8.28
N SER A 58 20.24 -7.29 -8.61
CA SER A 58 20.98 -7.32 -9.87
C SER A 58 20.03 -7.41 -11.08
N ALA A 59 18.99 -8.24 -10.98
CA ALA A 59 17.94 -8.33 -11.99
C ALA A 59 17.16 -7.02 -12.12
N GLU A 60 16.89 -6.30 -11.02
CA GLU A 60 16.21 -5.01 -11.05
C GLU A 60 17.08 -3.90 -11.64
N ARG A 61 18.36 -3.81 -11.25
CA ARG A 61 19.32 -2.89 -11.86
C ARG A 61 19.41 -3.09 -13.37
N THR A 62 19.33 -4.34 -13.84
CA THR A 62 19.34 -4.68 -15.27
C THR A 62 18.06 -4.23 -15.97
N ARG A 63 16.89 -4.47 -15.35
CA ARG A 63 15.59 -4.00 -15.86
C ARG A 63 15.51 -2.48 -15.93
N MET A 64 15.96 -1.77 -14.88
CA MET A 64 15.97 -0.31 -14.85
C MET A 64 16.82 0.29 -15.96
N LYS A 65 18.00 -0.30 -16.24
CA LYS A 65 18.83 0.09 -17.40
C LYS A 65 18.10 -0.13 -18.73
N ALA A 66 17.41 -1.25 -18.89
CA ALA A 66 16.64 -1.55 -20.11
C ALA A 66 15.43 -0.61 -20.29
N MET A 67 14.81 -0.19 -19.20
CA MET A 67 13.68 0.73 -19.21
C MET A 67 14.11 2.16 -19.52
N ARG A 68 15.22 2.64 -18.92
CA ARG A 68 15.76 3.97 -19.22
C ARG A 68 16.15 4.10 -20.69
N THR A 69 16.77 3.05 -21.24
CA THR A 69 17.09 3.00 -22.68
C THR A 69 15.84 2.96 -23.57
N ALA A 70 14.77 2.28 -23.13
CA ALA A 70 13.49 2.30 -23.84
C ALA A 70 12.81 3.69 -23.81
N GLU A 71 12.82 4.38 -22.66
CA GLU A 71 12.31 5.75 -22.51
C GLU A 71 13.11 6.75 -23.35
N GLU A 72 14.45 6.65 -23.36
CA GLU A 72 15.33 7.47 -24.20
C GLU A 72 15.02 7.24 -25.70
N ALA A 73 14.83 5.98 -26.12
CA ALA A 73 14.43 5.64 -27.49
C ALA A 73 13.03 6.16 -27.85
N GLU A 74 12.09 6.16 -26.90
CA GLU A 74 10.76 6.73 -27.10
C GLU A 74 10.81 8.26 -27.22
N ARG A 75 11.59 8.94 -26.37
CA ARG A 75 11.83 10.40 -26.49
C ARG A 75 12.44 10.76 -27.84
N ALA A 76 13.41 9.98 -28.33
CA ALA A 76 14.00 10.17 -29.65
C ALA A 76 12.96 10.02 -30.78
N ARG A 77 12.09 9.00 -30.70
CA ARG A 77 10.99 8.80 -31.67
C ARG A 77 9.96 9.92 -31.63
N LYS A 78 9.63 10.43 -30.45
CA LYS A 78 8.71 11.58 -30.29
C LYS A 78 9.32 12.85 -30.88
N LYS A 79 10.62 13.06 -30.68
CA LYS A 79 11.35 14.20 -31.25
C LYS A 79 11.35 14.17 -32.79
N THR A 80 11.68 13.04 -33.40
CA THR A 80 11.68 12.92 -34.88
C THR A 80 10.27 13.08 -35.47
N MET A 81 9.25 12.59 -34.77
CA MET A 81 7.85 12.79 -35.14
C MET A 81 7.47 14.28 -35.09
N TRP A 82 7.87 15.01 -34.04
CA TRP A 82 7.62 16.43 -33.90
C TRP A 82 8.32 17.26 -34.97
N GLU A 83 9.57 16.94 -35.29
CA GLU A 83 10.32 17.60 -36.37
C GLU A 83 9.65 17.36 -37.74
N ALA A 84 9.15 16.15 -37.99
CA ALA A 84 8.38 15.83 -39.19
C ALA A 84 7.02 16.56 -39.24
N GLU A 85 6.32 16.68 -38.11
CA GLU A 85 5.06 17.42 -38.01
C GLU A 85 5.27 18.94 -38.15
N ALA A 86 6.38 19.48 -37.65
CA ALA A 86 6.74 20.88 -37.83
C ALA A 86 7.08 21.19 -39.31
N ALA A 87 7.83 20.31 -39.97
CA ALA A 87 8.12 20.41 -41.39
C ALA A 87 6.85 20.31 -42.26
N GLU A 88 5.89 19.47 -41.87
CA GLU A 88 4.62 19.33 -42.56
C GLU A 88 3.67 20.50 -42.31
N ARG A 89 3.65 21.07 -41.09
CA ARG A 89 2.93 22.33 -40.80
C ARG A 89 3.45 23.50 -41.61
N ALA A 90 4.77 23.57 -41.83
CA ALA A 90 5.37 24.60 -42.68
C ALA A 90 4.98 24.47 -44.17
N ARG A 91 4.60 23.26 -44.62
CA ARG A 91 4.20 22.99 -46.01
C ARG A 91 2.72 23.26 -46.30
N MET A 92 1.88 23.42 -45.29
CA MET A 92 0.42 23.38 -45.45
C MET A 92 -0.28 24.64 -44.92
N THR A 93 -0.36 25.69 -45.73
CA THR A 93 -1.50 26.65 -45.72
C THR A 93 -1.63 27.24 -47.15
N PRO A 94 -2.83 27.34 -47.79
CA PRO A 94 -4.21 27.39 -47.27
C PRO A 94 -5.10 26.19 -47.73
N MET A 95 -5.98 25.55 -46.93
CA MET A 95 -7.13 25.93 -46.09
C MET A 95 -8.50 25.90 -46.83
N ARG A 96 -9.05 24.68 -47.02
CA ARG A 96 -10.49 24.33 -46.83
C ARG A 96 -10.84 22.87 -47.16
N ALA A 97 -9.98 22.10 -47.83
CA ALA A 97 -10.18 20.65 -48.02
C ALA A 97 -9.63 19.77 -46.87
N ALA A 98 -8.77 20.34 -46.01
CA ALA A 98 -8.03 19.60 -44.98
C ALA A 98 -8.84 19.22 -43.72
N GLU A 99 -10.01 19.83 -43.50
CA GLU A 99 -10.75 19.62 -42.25
C GLU A 99 -11.51 18.28 -42.21
N ALA A 100 -11.98 17.78 -43.36
CA ALA A 100 -12.63 16.48 -43.46
C ALA A 100 -11.61 15.33 -43.28
N ALA A 101 -10.43 15.45 -43.90
CA ALA A 101 -9.33 14.50 -43.73
C ALA A 101 -8.78 14.51 -42.30
N ARG A 102 -8.74 15.68 -41.63
CA ARG A 102 -8.31 15.81 -40.22
C ARG A 102 -9.24 15.07 -39.26
N ARG A 103 -10.56 15.08 -39.51
CA ARG A 103 -11.54 14.35 -38.69
C ARG A 103 -11.42 12.83 -38.90
N ALA A 104 -11.26 12.37 -40.13
CA ALA A 104 -11.03 10.95 -40.44
C ALA A 104 -9.71 10.44 -39.85
N ARG A 105 -8.63 11.23 -39.93
CA ARG A 105 -7.31 10.89 -39.40
C ARG A 105 -7.28 10.86 -37.87
N LYS A 106 -7.97 11.78 -37.18
CA LYS A 106 -8.15 11.71 -35.71
C LYS A 106 -8.89 10.45 -35.26
N LYS A 107 -9.90 10.00 -36.02
CA LYS A 107 -10.62 8.76 -35.74
C LYS A 107 -9.74 7.52 -35.95
N ALA A 108 -8.93 7.50 -37.00
CA ALA A 108 -7.96 6.42 -37.27
C ALA A 108 -6.83 6.35 -36.24
N ILE A 109 -6.32 7.49 -35.78
CA ILE A 109 -5.30 7.56 -34.72
C ILE A 109 -5.87 7.05 -33.39
N ARG A 110 -7.10 7.42 -33.02
CA ARG A 110 -7.77 6.86 -31.82
C ARG A 110 -7.98 5.34 -31.93
N ALA A 111 -8.29 4.82 -33.12
CA ALA A 111 -8.39 3.38 -33.36
C ALA A 111 -7.03 2.67 -33.28
N ALA A 112 -5.96 3.29 -33.80
CA ALA A 112 -4.60 2.75 -33.75
C ALA A 112 -3.99 2.81 -32.35
N MET A 113 -4.30 3.83 -31.54
CA MET A 113 -3.91 3.88 -30.12
C MET A 113 -4.61 2.79 -29.30
N ARG A 114 -5.90 2.51 -29.57
CA ARG A 114 -6.62 1.38 -28.96
C ARG A 114 -6.01 0.02 -29.34
N GLN A 115 -5.48 -0.12 -30.55
CA GLN A 115 -4.84 -1.38 -30.99
C GLN A 115 -3.37 -1.52 -30.51
N ARG A 116 -2.65 -0.40 -30.29
CA ARG A 116 -1.24 -0.40 -29.86
C ARG A 116 -1.05 -0.42 -28.34
N ALA A 117 -2.09 -0.13 -27.57
CA ALA A 117 -2.15 -0.30 -26.11
C ALA A 117 -2.32 -1.77 -25.65
N MET A 118 -2.33 -2.75 -26.56
CA MET A 118 -2.33 -4.17 -26.24
C MET A 118 -0.97 -4.79 -26.58
N LYS A 119 -0.02 -4.67 -25.66
CA LYS A 119 1.05 -5.66 -25.47
C LYS A 119 0.96 -6.12 -24.01
N PRO A 120 0.66 -7.40 -23.73
CA PRO A 120 0.37 -7.84 -22.39
C PRO A 120 1.63 -7.77 -21.52
N THR A 121 1.53 -7.03 -20.42
CA THR A 121 2.40 -7.14 -19.25
C THR A 121 1.73 -8.04 -18.20
N MET A 122 2.49 -8.61 -17.25
CA MET A 122 2.00 -9.62 -16.28
C MET A 122 0.82 -9.18 -15.39
N ALA A 123 0.50 -7.89 -15.36
CA ALA A 123 -0.69 -7.35 -14.71
C ALA A 123 -1.88 -7.15 -15.66
N ASP A 124 -1.67 -7.19 -16.98
CA ASP A 124 -2.71 -7.30 -18.01
C ASP A 124 -3.32 -8.70 -18.08
N ASP A 125 -2.67 -9.70 -17.47
CA ASP A 125 -3.22 -11.06 -17.29
C ASP A 125 -4.26 -11.13 -16.14
N ALA A 126 -4.46 -10.03 -15.40
CA ALA A 126 -5.47 -9.99 -14.35
C ALA A 126 -6.88 -10.01 -14.94
N GLU A 127 -7.73 -10.91 -14.44
CA GLU A 127 -9.12 -10.99 -14.85
C GLU A 127 -9.88 -9.75 -14.36
N ASN A 128 -10.55 -9.02 -15.25
CA ASN A 128 -11.39 -7.90 -14.85
C ASN A 128 -12.54 -8.41 -13.97
N ALA A 129 -12.62 -7.86 -12.75
CA ALA A 129 -13.63 -8.17 -11.77
C ALA A 129 -14.48 -6.94 -11.47
N ARG A 130 -15.75 -7.17 -11.13
CA ARG A 130 -16.62 -6.11 -10.61
C ARG A 130 -16.55 -6.12 -9.10
N LEU A 131 -16.41 -4.94 -8.52
CA LEU A 131 -16.48 -4.78 -7.08
C LEU A 131 -17.89 -5.18 -6.61
N PRO A 132 -18.01 -5.98 -5.53
CA PRO A 132 -19.30 -6.23 -4.89
C PRO A 132 -19.99 -4.92 -4.49
N ALA A 133 -21.31 -4.95 -4.27
CA ALA A 133 -22.02 -3.77 -3.80
C ALA A 133 -21.40 -3.25 -2.49
N ALA A 134 -21.47 -1.93 -2.29
CA ALA A 134 -21.03 -1.32 -1.04
C ALA A 134 -21.78 -1.96 0.12
N HIS A 135 -21.03 -2.56 1.03
CA HIS A 135 -21.55 -3.24 2.20
C HIS A 135 -21.85 -2.23 3.32
N MET A 136 -21.03 -1.20 3.45
CA MET A 136 -21.24 -0.10 4.38
C MET A 136 -20.68 1.21 3.82
N ASN A 137 -21.30 2.33 4.20
CA ASN A 137 -20.86 3.67 3.81
C ASN A 137 -20.48 4.45 5.08
N PHE A 138 -19.33 5.11 5.03
CA PHE A 138 -18.85 6.02 6.05
C PHE A 138 -18.76 7.41 5.43
N SER A 139 -19.29 8.40 6.12
CA SER A 139 -19.32 9.78 5.62
C SER A 139 -18.93 10.72 6.75
N SER A 140 -17.89 11.51 6.51
CA SER A 140 -17.43 12.51 7.47
C SER A 140 -16.93 13.74 6.72
N PRO A 141 -17.55 14.91 6.92
CA PRO A 141 -17.18 16.12 6.20
C PRO A 141 -15.75 16.56 6.44
N GLY A 142 -14.97 16.58 5.35
CA GLY A 142 -13.68 17.26 5.30
C GLY A 142 -12.56 16.56 6.08
N VAL A 143 -12.67 15.26 6.35
CA VAL A 143 -11.62 14.48 7.03
C VAL A 143 -11.25 13.22 6.25
N VAL A 144 -9.98 12.82 6.35
CA VAL A 144 -9.53 11.49 5.95
C VAL A 144 -9.92 10.50 7.04
N MET A 145 -10.32 9.27 6.71
CA MET A 145 -10.62 8.25 7.73
C MET A 145 -9.54 7.17 7.74
N ASP A 146 -9.16 6.73 8.94
CA ASP A 146 -8.28 5.59 9.15
C ASP A 146 -9.10 4.34 9.49
N PHE A 147 -8.72 3.20 8.90
CA PHE A 147 -9.41 1.94 9.05
C PHE A 147 -8.48 0.87 9.64
N GLY A 148 -8.85 0.33 10.80
CA GLY A 148 -8.13 -0.75 11.46
C GLY A 148 -8.96 -2.03 11.52
N LEU A 149 -8.34 -3.18 11.26
CA LEU A 149 -9.01 -4.47 11.36
C LEU A 149 -8.44 -5.30 12.52
N ILE A 150 -9.29 -5.48 13.52
CA ILE A 150 -9.01 -6.15 14.79
C ILE A 150 -9.86 -7.42 14.92
N GLY A 151 -9.72 -8.12 16.05
CA GLY A 151 -10.45 -9.36 16.30
C GLY A 151 -9.66 -10.58 15.83
N GLN A 152 -9.76 -11.67 16.59
CA GLN A 152 -9.16 -12.97 16.22
C GLN A 152 -9.63 -13.46 14.84
N SER A 153 -10.90 -13.19 14.49
CA SER A 153 -11.49 -13.56 13.20
C SER A 153 -11.28 -12.51 12.10
N LYS A 154 -10.65 -11.37 12.42
CA LYS A 154 -10.43 -10.24 11.50
C LYS A 154 -11.73 -9.79 10.83
N ASP A 155 -12.74 -9.56 11.68
CA ASP A 155 -14.13 -9.24 11.33
C ASP A 155 -14.65 -7.99 12.06
N LYS A 156 -13.77 -7.26 12.75
CA LYS A 156 -14.10 -6.05 13.48
C LYS A 156 -13.30 -4.89 12.91
N ILE A 157 -14.00 -3.94 12.31
CA ILE A 157 -13.42 -2.78 11.64
C ILE A 157 -13.62 -1.56 12.53
N VAL A 158 -12.53 -0.98 12.99
CA VAL A 158 -12.54 0.32 13.67
C VAL A 158 -12.27 1.39 12.63
N VAL A 159 -13.14 2.38 12.57
CA VAL A 159 -13.00 3.57 11.72
C VAL A 159 -12.81 4.76 12.63
N VAL A 160 -11.77 5.55 12.37
CA VAL A 160 -11.49 6.77 13.12
C VAL A 160 -11.45 7.94 12.14
N ASP A 161 -12.19 9.00 12.46
CA ASP A 161 -12.06 10.29 11.77
C ASP A 161 -10.62 10.77 11.98
N GLY A 162 -9.88 10.97 10.90
CA GLY A 162 -8.51 11.46 10.90
C GLY A 162 -8.42 12.98 10.74
N ALA A 163 -7.23 13.45 10.34
CA ALA A 163 -6.97 14.87 10.11
C ALA A 163 -7.75 15.42 8.90
N PRO A 164 -8.10 16.72 8.91
CA PRO A 164 -8.49 17.40 7.68
C PRO A 164 -7.32 17.41 6.67
N PRO A 165 -7.59 17.54 5.36
CA PRO A 165 -6.54 17.48 4.33
C PRO A 165 -5.44 18.52 4.55
N GLU A 166 -4.27 18.24 3.99
CA GLU A 166 -2.97 18.93 4.19
C GLU A 166 -2.98 20.48 4.08
N TYR A 167 -4.01 21.07 3.47
CA TYR A 167 -4.20 22.52 3.30
C TYR A 167 -4.90 23.19 4.49
N ALA A 168 -5.45 22.44 5.45
CA ALA A 168 -6.19 22.94 6.62
C ALA A 168 -5.34 22.97 7.90
N ARG A 169 -4.05 23.36 7.80
CA ARG A 169 -3.03 23.22 8.87
C ARG A 169 -3.24 24.04 10.15
N ASP A 170 -4.28 24.87 10.20
CA ASP A 170 -4.50 25.84 11.29
C ASP A 170 -5.40 25.34 12.43
N VAL A 171 -5.91 24.10 12.37
CA VAL A 171 -6.80 23.52 13.40
C VAL A 171 -6.10 22.40 14.18
N CYS A 172 -5.40 22.76 15.26
CA CYS A 172 -4.90 21.77 16.22
C CYS A 172 -6.06 21.12 17.00
N ASP A 173 -5.99 19.80 17.22
CA ASP A 173 -6.87 19.04 18.13
C ASP A 173 -8.37 19.03 17.80
N ALA A 174 -8.69 18.68 16.55
CA ALA A 174 -10.06 18.44 16.12
C ALA A 174 -10.65 17.20 16.82
N PRO A 175 -11.94 17.23 17.22
CA PRO A 175 -12.61 16.04 17.74
C PRO A 175 -12.72 14.98 16.64
N ALA A 176 -12.14 13.82 16.90
CA ALA A 176 -12.21 12.63 16.08
C ALA A 176 -13.20 11.64 16.68
N ARG A 177 -14.16 11.22 15.86
CA ARG A 177 -15.09 10.15 16.23
C ARG A 177 -14.48 8.82 15.85
N ALA A 178 -14.75 7.82 16.66
CA ALA A 178 -14.39 6.45 16.37
C ALA A 178 -15.65 5.57 16.36
N VAL A 179 -15.72 4.63 15.42
CA VAL A 179 -16.82 3.69 15.28
C VAL A 179 -16.25 2.29 15.09
N LEU A 180 -16.82 1.33 15.82
CA LEU A 180 -16.56 -0.09 15.63
C LEU A 180 -17.72 -0.69 14.82
N TYR A 181 -17.38 -1.28 13.69
CA TYR A 181 -18.28 -2.13 12.93
C TYR A 181 -17.89 -3.60 13.14
N ASP A 182 -18.83 -4.40 13.63
CA ASP A 182 -18.68 -5.84 13.82
C ASP A 182 -19.42 -6.57 12.68
N ASP A 183 -18.64 -7.19 11.80
CA ASP A 183 -19.10 -7.83 10.57
C ASP A 183 -19.95 -9.07 10.83
N ALA A 184 -19.59 -9.82 11.88
CA ALA A 184 -20.22 -11.08 12.25
C ALA A 184 -21.63 -10.87 12.82
N SER A 185 -21.78 -9.86 13.68
CA SER A 185 -23.07 -9.48 14.28
C SER A 185 -23.85 -8.44 13.47
N HIS A 186 -23.23 -7.87 12.41
CA HIS A 186 -23.77 -6.73 11.67
C HIS A 186 -24.14 -5.55 12.57
N SER A 187 -23.33 -5.30 13.60
CA SER A 187 -23.58 -4.24 14.57
C SER A 187 -22.60 -3.08 14.43
N VAL A 188 -23.07 -1.89 14.77
CA VAL A 188 -22.28 -0.65 14.77
C VAL A 188 -22.32 -0.07 16.17
N ARG A 189 -21.16 0.29 16.71
CA ARG A 189 -21.05 0.89 18.04
C ARG A 189 -20.12 2.09 17.99
N ALA A 190 -20.61 3.24 18.46
CA ALA A 190 -19.75 4.39 18.70
C ALA A 190 -18.69 4.05 19.76
N GLN A 191 -17.45 4.44 19.52
CA GLN A 191 -16.36 4.34 20.46
C GLN A 191 -16.15 5.71 21.12
N PRO A 192 -15.44 5.79 22.26
CA PRO A 192 -15.13 7.07 22.87
C PRO A 192 -14.46 8.00 21.84
N SER A 193 -14.88 9.26 21.79
CA SER A 193 -14.23 10.25 20.94
C SER A 193 -12.86 10.61 21.51
N ILE A 194 -11.93 10.96 20.63
CA ILE A 194 -10.59 11.45 20.97
C ILE A 194 -10.34 12.77 20.27
N ARG A 195 -9.36 13.55 20.72
CA ARG A 195 -8.82 14.65 19.93
C ARG A 195 -7.56 14.17 19.22
N LEU A 196 -7.56 14.23 17.89
CA LEU A 196 -6.39 13.85 17.10
C LEU A 196 -5.62 15.09 16.64
N PRO A 197 -4.27 15.03 16.67
CA PRO A 197 -3.46 15.99 15.95
C PRO A 197 -3.57 15.75 14.44
N GLN A 198 -3.13 16.74 13.68
CA GLN A 198 -3.20 16.74 12.21
C GLN A 198 -2.11 15.91 11.50
N CYS A 199 -1.71 14.76 12.04
CA CYS A 199 -0.74 13.90 11.37
C CYS A 199 -1.42 12.65 10.82
N GLU A 200 -1.02 12.25 9.62
CA GLU A 200 -1.39 10.94 9.08
C GLU A 200 -0.90 9.84 10.02
N THR A 201 -1.78 8.88 10.29
CA THR A 201 -1.47 7.76 11.19
C THR A 201 -1.63 6.42 10.50
N VAL A 202 -0.87 5.45 10.98
CA VAL A 202 -0.97 4.07 10.56
C VAL A 202 -1.67 3.26 11.66
N PRO A 203 -2.84 2.67 11.37
CA PRO A 203 -3.50 1.76 12.31
C PRO A 203 -2.77 0.41 12.38
N VAL A 204 -2.41 -0.01 13.59
CA VAL A 204 -1.70 -1.27 13.89
C VAL A 204 -2.54 -2.10 14.85
N ALA A 205 -3.10 -3.19 14.34
CA ALA A 205 -3.89 -4.12 15.14
C ALA A 205 -2.98 -5.10 15.89
N VAL A 206 -3.10 -5.14 17.22
CA VAL A 206 -2.43 -6.12 18.09
C VAL A 206 -3.51 -6.85 18.89
N GLY A 207 -3.83 -8.08 18.49
CA GLY A 207 -4.97 -8.82 19.01
C GLY A 207 -6.29 -8.07 18.77
N ASP A 208 -6.97 -7.72 19.88
CA ASP A 208 -8.20 -6.94 19.88
C ASP A 208 -7.94 -5.43 20.03
N ASN A 209 -6.70 -4.99 20.22
CA ASN A 209 -6.34 -3.59 20.43
C ASN A 209 -5.88 -2.93 19.12
N LEU A 210 -6.07 -1.61 19.04
CA LEU A 210 -5.65 -0.84 17.88
C LEU A 210 -4.74 0.32 18.30
N TYR A 211 -3.55 0.39 17.72
CA TYR A 211 -2.56 1.44 17.96
C TYR A 211 -2.46 2.33 16.73
N PHE A 212 -2.23 3.62 16.91
CA PHE A 212 -2.09 4.60 15.84
C PHE A 212 -0.69 5.20 15.92
N MET A 213 0.14 4.89 14.92
CA MET A 213 1.51 5.41 14.80
C MET A 213 1.53 6.58 13.84
N ASP A 214 2.12 7.71 14.24
CA ASP A 214 2.31 8.84 13.33
C ASP A 214 3.26 8.43 12.18
N GLU A 215 2.88 8.70 10.93
CA GLU A 215 3.74 8.45 9.77
C GLU A 215 4.95 9.39 9.72
N GLU A 216 4.74 10.67 10.04
CA GLU A 216 5.78 11.69 10.08
C GLU A 216 6.44 11.78 11.46
N VAL A 217 7.71 11.39 11.51
CA VAL A 217 8.56 11.42 12.69
C VAL A 217 9.30 12.76 12.74
N GLU A 218 8.63 13.79 13.23
CA GLU A 218 9.26 15.11 13.44
C GLU A 218 9.83 15.21 14.86
N VAL A 219 11.12 15.55 15.00
CA VAL A 219 11.77 15.83 16.30
C VAL A 219 11.83 17.35 16.48
N VAL A 220 10.76 17.93 17.03
CA VAL A 220 10.71 19.37 17.35
C VAL A 220 11.00 19.56 18.85
N PRO A 221 12.05 20.31 19.24
CA PRO A 221 12.24 20.70 20.63
C PRO A 221 11.01 21.47 21.14
N ASN A 222 10.49 21.12 22.31
CA ASN A 222 9.35 21.77 22.99
C ASN A 222 7.94 21.60 22.38
N LYS A 223 7.71 20.66 21.44
CA LYS A 223 6.34 20.16 21.18
C LYS A 223 6.10 18.92 22.04
N SER A 224 5.31 19.08 23.10
CA SER A 224 4.97 18.02 24.07
C SER A 224 4.01 16.95 23.55
N ASP A 225 3.32 17.13 22.42
CA ASP A 225 2.10 16.36 22.13
C ASP A 225 2.11 15.56 20.83
N LYS A 226 3.00 14.55 20.74
CA LYS A 226 2.88 13.47 19.75
C LYS A 226 3.04 12.11 20.43
N ASN A 227 2.11 11.81 21.34
CA ASN A 227 1.97 10.50 21.95
C ASN A 227 1.40 9.51 20.92
N LEU A 228 1.92 8.28 20.95
CA LEU A 228 1.28 7.15 20.30
C LEU A 228 -0.08 6.91 20.97
N ARG A 229 -1.13 6.74 20.17
CA ARG A 229 -2.49 6.55 20.67
C ARG A 229 -2.86 5.09 20.54
N ALA A 230 -3.62 4.57 21.51
CA ALA A 230 -4.18 3.24 21.40
C ALA A 230 -5.62 3.22 21.87
N LEU A 231 -6.47 2.55 21.10
CA LEU A 231 -7.82 2.18 21.50
C LEU A 231 -7.77 0.73 22.00
N ILE A 232 -7.86 0.56 23.31
CA ILE A 232 -7.66 -0.72 24.01
C ILE A 232 -8.99 -1.14 24.65
N ARG A 233 -9.30 -2.43 24.51
CA ARG A 233 -10.48 -3.05 25.13
C ARG A 233 -10.10 -3.61 26.51
N TYR A 234 -10.81 -3.21 27.55
CA TYR A 234 -10.69 -3.87 28.85
C TYR A 234 -11.40 -5.24 28.86
N PRO A 235 -10.91 -6.21 29.65
CA PRO A 235 -11.61 -7.47 29.86
C PRO A 235 -13.00 -7.20 30.46
N ALA A 236 -14.02 -7.89 29.95
CA ALA A 236 -15.37 -7.80 30.49
C ALA A 236 -15.40 -8.30 31.94
N GLY A 237 -15.87 -7.49 32.88
CA GLY A 237 -16.09 -7.91 34.27
C GLY A 237 -15.77 -6.90 35.36
N GLU A 238 -15.18 -5.74 35.04
CA GLU A 238 -15.06 -4.66 36.03
C GLU A 238 -16.35 -3.82 36.06
N PRO A 239 -17.02 -3.70 37.21
CA PRO A 239 -18.42 -3.27 37.30
C PRO A 239 -18.66 -1.75 37.16
N ASP A 240 -17.66 -0.94 36.81
CA ASP A 240 -17.70 0.53 37.04
C ASP A 240 -17.49 1.39 35.77
N HIS A 241 -17.64 0.81 34.57
CA HIS A 241 -17.37 1.51 33.32
C HIS A 241 -18.52 1.40 32.30
N ASP A 242 -18.99 2.55 31.80
CA ASP A 242 -20.01 2.67 30.73
C ASP A 242 -19.49 2.25 29.34
N SER A 243 -18.17 2.03 29.19
CA SER A 243 -17.51 1.63 27.94
C SER A 243 -16.49 0.53 28.19
N ASP A 244 -16.48 -0.50 27.35
CA ASP A 244 -15.44 -1.55 27.36
C ASP A 244 -14.13 -1.09 26.68
N TRP A 245 -14.11 0.11 26.10
CA TRP A 245 -13.03 0.63 25.26
C TRP A 245 -12.53 1.97 25.76
N PHE A 246 -11.21 2.17 25.73
CA PHE A 246 -10.56 3.38 26.24
C PHE A 246 -9.37 3.79 25.38
N TRP A 247 -9.13 5.11 25.36
CA TRP A 247 -7.97 5.69 24.72
C TRP A 247 -6.79 5.80 25.68
N TYR A 248 -5.64 5.31 25.25
CA TYR A 248 -4.36 5.43 25.92
C TYR A 248 -3.39 6.25 25.11
N PHE A 249 -2.51 6.94 25.82
CA PHE A 249 -1.43 7.73 25.26
C PHE A 249 -0.11 7.18 25.77
N PHE A 250 0.71 6.71 24.84
CA PHE A 250 2.04 6.20 25.12
C PHE A 250 3.08 7.16 24.56
N LEU A 251 4.26 7.14 25.16
CA LEU A 251 5.38 7.89 24.63
C LEU A 251 5.74 7.36 23.23
N ARG A 252 6.21 8.26 22.36
CA ARG A 252 6.79 7.89 21.07
C ARG A 252 8.10 7.11 21.25
N PRO A 253 8.59 6.40 20.21
CA PRO A 253 9.92 5.83 20.24
C PRO A 253 10.97 6.90 20.60
N PRO A 254 12.00 6.55 21.40
CA PRO A 254 13.09 7.44 21.79
C PRO A 254 14.03 7.65 20.60
N TYR A 255 13.54 8.41 19.63
CA TYR A 255 14.29 8.80 18.46
C TYR A 255 15.36 9.81 18.87
N ASP A 256 16.62 9.35 18.93
CA ASP A 256 17.75 10.25 19.19
C ASP A 256 17.79 11.36 18.12
N ALA A 257 18.20 12.57 18.55
CA ALA A 257 18.53 13.64 17.62
C ALA A 257 19.82 13.26 16.88
N ILE A 258 19.72 12.95 15.58
CA ILE A 258 20.89 12.66 14.76
C ILE A 258 21.61 13.98 14.44
N GLY A 259 22.93 13.96 14.60
CA GLY A 259 23.82 15.12 14.53
C GLY A 259 23.81 15.88 13.20
N THR A 260 24.27 17.12 13.28
CA THR A 260 24.32 18.14 12.23
C THR A 260 25.27 17.77 11.09
N GLY A 261 24.73 17.19 10.00
CA GLY A 261 25.40 17.27 8.70
C GLY A 261 25.39 18.71 8.16
N GLU A 262 26.07 18.96 7.04
CA GLU A 262 26.23 20.30 6.42
C GLU A 262 24.89 21.02 6.10
N ASN A 263 23.76 20.30 6.15
CA ASN A 263 22.39 20.82 5.96
C ASN A 263 21.59 21.04 7.26
N GLY A 264 22.22 20.98 8.44
CA GLY A 264 21.55 21.05 9.75
C GLY A 264 20.99 19.69 10.22
N PRO A 265 20.37 19.60 11.42
CA PRO A 265 19.78 18.35 11.88
C PRO A 265 18.57 18.01 10.98
N GLU A 266 18.53 16.82 10.38
CA GLU A 266 17.34 16.32 9.69
C GLU A 266 16.21 16.14 10.72
N ARG A 267 15.37 17.17 10.85
CA ARG A 267 14.28 17.24 11.84
C ARG A 267 13.12 16.32 11.52
N ARG A 268 13.05 15.78 10.30
CA ARG A 268 11.96 14.94 9.79
C ARG A 268 12.50 13.63 9.28
N ASP A 269 11.76 12.58 9.58
CA ASP A 269 11.97 11.21 9.13
C ASP A 269 10.59 10.57 9.01
N MET A 270 10.50 9.44 8.31
CA MET A 270 9.24 8.77 8.05
C MET A 270 9.26 7.38 8.67
N LEU A 271 8.11 6.94 9.16
CA LEU A 271 7.89 5.54 9.49
C LEU A 271 8.01 4.73 8.20
N GLY A 272 9.12 4.01 8.04
CA GLY A 272 9.42 3.25 6.84
C GLY A 272 8.78 1.87 6.86
N ALA A 273 8.73 1.23 8.03
CA ALA A 273 8.19 -0.11 8.18
C ALA A 273 7.84 -0.48 9.61
N TYR A 274 6.92 -1.43 9.76
CA TYR A 274 6.49 -1.94 11.05
C TYR A 274 5.97 -3.38 10.98
N ALA A 275 5.98 -4.07 12.11
CA ALA A 275 5.43 -5.41 12.27
C ALA A 275 5.00 -5.65 13.72
N VAL A 276 4.02 -6.53 13.90
CA VAL A 276 3.68 -7.07 15.23
C VAL A 276 4.51 -8.33 15.46
N VAL A 277 5.25 -8.37 16.57
CA VAL A 277 6.16 -9.46 16.93
C VAL A 277 5.76 -10.07 18.26
N GLY A 278 5.66 -11.40 18.31
CA GLY A 278 5.31 -12.13 19.54
C GLY A 278 3.95 -11.75 20.15
N GLU A 279 3.02 -11.25 19.32
CA GLU A 279 1.66 -10.81 19.69
C GLU A 279 1.56 -9.66 20.72
N SER A 280 2.68 -9.21 21.25
CA SER A 280 2.75 -8.24 22.36
C SER A 280 3.71 -7.09 22.08
N HIS A 281 4.47 -7.14 20.98
CA HIS A 281 5.42 -6.09 20.64
C HIS A 281 5.10 -5.48 19.27
N ILE A 282 5.20 -4.16 19.18
CA ILE A 282 5.16 -3.44 17.90
C ILE A 282 6.58 -3.03 17.56
N TRP A 283 7.12 -3.60 16.49
CA TRP A 283 8.38 -3.17 15.92
C TRP A 283 8.12 -2.10 14.88
N ALA A 284 8.82 -0.98 14.98
CA ALA A 284 8.71 0.14 14.07
C ALA A 284 10.11 0.64 13.71
N SER A 285 10.32 0.95 12.44
CA SER A 285 11.60 1.44 11.95
C SER A 285 11.43 2.68 11.09
N THR A 286 12.37 3.59 11.25
CA THR A 286 12.52 4.74 10.36
C THR A 286 13.78 4.59 9.54
N ARG A 287 13.88 5.35 8.45
CA ARG A 287 15.01 5.25 7.52
C ARG A 287 16.34 5.54 8.23
N ILE A 288 16.35 6.55 9.10
CA ILE A 288 17.59 7.12 9.63
C ILE A 288 17.89 6.59 11.04
N ARG A 289 16.85 6.25 11.83
CA ARG A 289 17.02 5.98 13.27
C ARG A 289 17.04 4.49 13.62
N GLY A 290 16.79 3.62 12.64
CA GLY A 290 16.81 2.18 12.82
C GLY A 290 15.49 1.64 13.39
N THR A 291 15.56 0.50 14.07
CA THR A 291 14.39 -0.28 14.50
C THR A 291 14.22 -0.24 16.01
N PHE A 292 13.00 0.06 16.45
CA PHE A 292 12.57 0.10 17.85
C PHE A 292 11.43 -0.89 18.08
N SER A 293 11.29 -1.37 19.31
CA SER A 293 10.23 -2.26 19.75
C SER A 293 9.51 -1.64 20.93
N MET A 294 8.19 -1.55 20.83
CA MET A 294 7.31 -1.18 21.93
C MET A 294 6.71 -2.42 22.55
N ASP A 295 6.81 -2.56 23.87
CA ASP A 295 5.99 -3.52 24.62
C ASP A 295 4.57 -2.94 24.79
N THR A 296 3.56 -3.65 24.32
CA THR A 296 2.17 -3.16 24.30
C THR A 296 1.50 -3.13 25.67
N ALA A 297 2.03 -3.89 26.64
CA ALA A 297 1.51 -3.91 28.01
C ALA A 297 1.98 -2.70 28.82
N SER A 298 3.27 -2.38 28.75
CA SER A 298 3.87 -1.24 29.48
C SER A 298 3.92 0.06 28.67
N GLY A 299 3.80 -0.02 27.35
CA GLY A 299 4.02 1.12 26.44
C GLY A 299 5.47 1.57 26.35
N THR A 300 6.41 0.78 26.86
CA THR A 300 7.83 1.13 26.89
C THR A 300 8.52 0.77 25.57
N TRP A 301 9.40 1.66 25.11
CA TRP A 301 10.16 1.47 23.90
C TRP A 301 11.61 1.07 24.20
N SER A 302 12.15 0.18 23.38
CA SER A 302 13.55 -0.20 23.38
C SER A 302 14.10 -0.24 21.94
N ARG A 303 15.39 0.04 21.76
CA ARG A 303 16.02 -0.05 20.45
C ARG A 303 16.44 -1.49 20.17
N VAL A 304 15.97 -2.04 19.04
CA VAL A 304 16.25 -3.41 18.60
C VAL A 304 17.45 -3.45 17.67
N SER A 305 17.55 -2.50 16.74
CA SER A 305 18.61 -2.45 15.73
C SER A 305 18.96 -1.02 15.33
N LEU A 306 20.21 -0.80 14.93
CA LEU A 306 20.65 0.44 14.29
C LEU A 306 20.18 0.51 12.83
N SER A 307 19.94 -0.63 12.19
CA SER A 307 19.46 -0.71 10.82
C SER A 307 17.92 -0.67 10.77
N PRO A 308 17.34 -0.11 9.70
CA PRO A 308 15.90 -0.19 9.45
C PRO A 308 15.48 -1.63 9.14
N LEU A 309 14.18 -1.91 9.24
CA LEU A 309 13.63 -3.18 8.79
C LEU A 309 13.86 -3.36 7.27
N PRO A 310 14.09 -4.60 6.80
CA PRO A 310 14.44 -4.89 5.41
C PRO A 310 13.23 -4.86 4.45
N PHE A 311 12.06 -4.40 4.92
CA PHE A 311 10.83 -4.25 4.15
C PHE A 311 10.28 -2.83 4.30
N ARG A 312 9.31 -2.48 3.46
CA ARG A 312 8.53 -1.23 3.53
C ARG A 312 7.11 -1.50 4.02
N GLY A 313 6.54 -0.55 4.74
CA GLY A 313 5.18 -0.66 5.29
C GLY A 313 5.04 -1.79 6.30
N ARG A 314 3.87 -2.45 6.29
CA ARG A 314 3.56 -3.56 7.20
C ARG A 314 4.16 -4.87 6.70
N ALA A 315 4.80 -5.63 7.61
CA ALA A 315 4.99 -7.06 7.40
C ALA A 315 3.95 -7.89 8.15
N GLU A 316 3.35 -8.85 7.46
CA GLU A 316 2.28 -9.70 7.96
C GLU A 316 2.85 -11.04 8.45
N TYR A 317 2.52 -11.40 9.69
CA TYR A 317 2.96 -12.66 10.28
C TYR A 317 2.10 -13.83 9.78
N ALA A 318 2.75 -14.90 9.34
CA ALA A 318 2.09 -16.17 9.02
C ALA A 318 2.52 -17.26 10.02
N PRO A 319 1.68 -17.61 11.00
CA PRO A 319 2.04 -18.55 12.06
C PRO A 319 2.40 -19.93 11.52
N GLU A 320 1.75 -20.38 10.44
CA GLU A 320 2.02 -21.67 9.81
C GLU A 320 3.39 -21.74 9.11
N LEU A 321 4.03 -20.61 8.84
CA LEU A 321 5.39 -20.55 8.28
C LEU A 321 6.43 -20.07 9.30
N GLY A 322 5.99 -19.43 10.40
CA GLY A 322 6.85 -18.83 11.41
C GLY A 322 7.62 -17.62 10.90
N LEU A 323 7.09 -16.91 9.90
CA LEU A 323 7.79 -15.84 9.18
C LEU A 323 6.88 -14.63 8.97
N TRP A 324 7.51 -13.47 8.78
CA TRP A 324 6.86 -12.22 8.40
C TRP A 324 7.04 -11.98 6.91
N PHE A 325 5.95 -11.67 6.23
CA PHE A 325 5.93 -11.43 4.79
C PHE A 325 5.65 -9.97 4.50
N GLY A 326 6.33 -9.40 3.52
CA GLY A 326 6.20 -7.97 3.20
C GLY A 326 6.95 -7.60 1.94
N PHE A 327 6.80 -6.35 1.52
CA PHE A 327 7.47 -5.84 0.32
C PHE A 327 8.88 -5.41 0.71
N PRO A 328 9.94 -5.91 0.06
CA PRO A 328 11.31 -5.50 0.35
C PRO A 328 11.46 -3.98 0.27
N ASN A 329 12.30 -3.45 1.14
CA ASN A 329 12.68 -2.05 1.12
C ASN A 329 13.62 -1.85 -0.06
N ASP A 330 13.16 -1.23 -1.15
CA ASP A 330 14.03 -0.77 -2.21
C ASP A 330 14.81 0.44 -1.69
N GLU A 331 16.12 0.53 -1.95
CA GLU A 331 16.93 1.68 -1.54
C GLU A 331 16.38 2.98 -2.16
N TRP A 332 15.47 3.62 -1.41
CA TRP A 332 14.82 4.94 -1.53
C TRP A 332 15.11 5.77 -2.78
N GLN A 333 14.71 5.28 -3.96
CA GLN A 333 14.53 6.15 -5.11
C GLN A 333 13.17 6.83 -4.99
N TYR A 334 13.19 8.16 -5.04
CA TYR A 334 12.04 9.06 -4.99
C TYR A 334 11.01 8.83 -6.12
N GLU A 335 11.33 7.93 -7.05
CA GLU A 335 10.46 7.39 -8.09
C GLU A 335 10.31 5.87 -7.92
N SER A 336 9.92 5.42 -6.71
CA SER A 336 9.75 3.99 -6.41
C SER A 336 8.70 3.40 -7.34
N ARG A 337 9.18 2.82 -8.44
CA ARG A 337 8.41 1.97 -9.32
C ARG A 337 8.30 0.63 -8.62
N ASP A 338 7.11 0.06 -8.65
CA ASP A 338 6.81 -1.24 -8.09
C ASP A 338 7.90 -2.29 -8.39
N SER A 339 8.72 -2.62 -7.39
CA SER A 339 9.79 -3.62 -7.52
C SER A 339 9.24 -5.01 -7.89
N GLY A 340 7.94 -5.22 -7.67
CA GLY A 340 7.25 -6.47 -7.91
C GLY A 340 7.73 -7.60 -7.00
N LEU A 341 8.52 -7.28 -5.98
CA LEU A 341 9.10 -8.23 -5.05
C LEU A 341 8.17 -8.44 -3.85
N LEU A 342 8.16 -9.67 -3.35
CA LEU A 342 7.61 -10.06 -2.06
C LEU A 342 8.70 -10.84 -1.33
N GLY A 343 8.93 -10.54 -0.06
CA GLY A 343 9.94 -11.18 0.76
C GLY A 343 9.35 -11.83 2.01
N ALA A 344 10.12 -12.72 2.62
CA ALA A 344 9.86 -13.33 3.91
C ALA A 344 11.08 -13.15 4.83
N TRP A 345 10.85 -12.84 6.10
CA TRP A 345 11.88 -12.62 7.11
C TRP A 345 11.54 -13.31 8.42
N ASP A 346 12.57 -13.84 9.09
CA ASP A 346 12.48 -14.32 10.47
C ASP A 346 12.89 -13.17 11.42
N LEU A 347 11.89 -12.43 11.91
CA LEU A 347 12.13 -11.33 12.84
C LEU A 347 12.63 -11.82 14.22
N ASN A 348 12.38 -13.08 14.59
CA ASN A 348 12.87 -13.64 15.85
C ASN A 348 14.39 -13.91 15.81
N SER A 349 14.99 -13.96 14.62
CA SER A 349 16.43 -14.19 14.44
C SER A 349 17.30 -12.96 14.68
N VAL A 350 16.69 -11.77 14.87
CA VAL A 350 17.43 -10.53 15.11
C VAL A 350 18.19 -10.63 16.44
N LYS A 351 19.52 -10.55 16.35
CA LYS A 351 20.40 -10.57 17.53
C LYS A 351 20.48 -9.18 18.18
N PRO A 352 20.75 -9.10 19.49
CA PRO A 352 20.85 -7.84 20.23
C PRO A 352 21.89 -6.87 19.65
N VAL A 353 21.68 -5.59 19.98
CA VAL A 353 22.43 -4.40 19.53
C VAL A 353 23.95 -4.64 19.54
N GLY A 354 24.59 -4.47 18.37
CA GLY A 354 26.05 -4.53 18.19
C GLY A 354 26.50 -5.13 16.85
N ALA A 355 25.65 -5.94 16.20
CA ALA A 355 25.90 -6.47 14.87
C ALA A 355 25.16 -5.63 13.81
N SER A 356 25.90 -4.83 13.03
CA SER A 356 25.39 -4.07 11.88
C SER A 356 25.13 -4.97 10.66
N VAL A 357 24.64 -6.20 10.86
CA VAL A 357 24.33 -7.10 9.75
C VAL A 357 22.84 -6.96 9.42
N PRO A 358 22.49 -6.49 8.20
CA PRO A 358 21.10 -6.43 7.77
C PRO A 358 20.43 -7.80 7.84
N LEU A 359 19.20 -7.83 8.35
CA LEU A 359 18.41 -9.05 8.43
C LEU A 359 18.20 -9.63 7.03
N GLN A 360 18.72 -10.84 6.81
CA GLN A 360 18.61 -11.51 5.51
C GLN A 360 17.21 -12.06 5.30
N ALA A 361 16.70 -11.93 4.08
CA ALA A 361 15.43 -12.54 3.71
C ALA A 361 15.54 -14.08 3.70
N SER A 362 14.58 -14.75 4.33
CA SER A 362 14.40 -16.20 4.24
C SER A 362 13.92 -16.64 2.86
N GLY A 363 13.34 -15.72 2.09
CA GLY A 363 13.04 -15.91 0.66
C GLY A 363 12.55 -14.63 0.02
N VAL A 364 12.82 -14.45 -1.28
CA VAL A 364 12.34 -13.32 -2.08
C VAL A 364 11.81 -13.86 -3.41
N TRP A 365 10.65 -13.34 -3.83
CA TRP A 365 9.97 -13.70 -5.07
C TRP A 365 9.63 -12.45 -5.89
N LYS A 366 9.88 -12.50 -7.20
CA LYS A 366 9.54 -11.41 -8.15
C LYS A 366 8.31 -11.79 -8.97
N VAL A 367 7.14 -11.31 -8.57
CA VAL A 367 5.85 -11.84 -9.05
C VAL A 367 4.87 -10.76 -9.52
N PHE A 368 5.05 -9.51 -9.06
CA PHE A 368 4.00 -8.50 -9.11
C PHE A 368 4.42 -7.20 -9.81
N GLY A 369 4.87 -7.27 -11.06
CA GLY A 369 5.23 -6.06 -11.80
C GLY A 369 4.01 -5.18 -12.11
N ALA A 370 4.16 -3.86 -11.96
CA ALA A 370 3.13 -2.89 -12.32
C ALA A 370 2.77 -2.96 -13.82
N PRO A 371 1.49 -2.75 -14.19
CA PRO A 371 1.09 -2.51 -15.57
C PRO A 371 1.82 -1.32 -16.20
N SER A 372 2.02 -1.36 -17.51
CA SER A 372 2.66 -0.26 -18.24
C SER A 372 1.83 1.02 -18.15
N GLY A 373 2.48 2.15 -17.85
CA GLY A 373 1.80 3.45 -17.71
C GLY A 373 1.04 3.65 -16.40
N SER A 374 1.24 2.76 -15.41
CA SER A 374 0.71 2.90 -14.06
C SER A 374 1.83 3.00 -13.04
N PHE A 375 1.55 3.66 -11.91
CA PHE A 375 2.43 3.70 -10.75
C PHE A 375 1.74 3.09 -9.52
N ASP A 376 2.52 2.40 -8.68
CA ASP A 376 2.05 1.81 -7.42
C ASP A 376 1.86 2.93 -6.40
N VAL A 377 0.60 3.17 -6.03
CA VAL A 377 0.25 4.12 -4.96
C VAL A 377 0.47 3.45 -3.60
N ARG A 378 0.05 2.18 -3.49
CA ARG A 378 0.17 1.43 -2.26
C ARG A 378 0.16 -0.08 -2.51
N SER A 379 1.05 -0.78 -1.83
CA SER A 379 1.10 -2.24 -1.81
C SER A 379 0.80 -2.75 -0.39
N GLN A 380 -0.18 -3.65 -0.27
CA GLN A 380 -0.63 -4.24 0.99
C GLN A 380 -0.63 -5.76 0.90
N LEU A 381 -0.34 -6.40 2.02
CA LEU A 381 -0.36 -7.85 2.15
C LEU A 381 -1.34 -8.23 3.26
N VAL A 382 -2.27 -9.14 2.96
CA VAL A 382 -3.27 -9.62 3.92
C VAL A 382 -3.12 -11.12 4.08
N HIS A 383 -2.86 -11.59 5.30
CA HIS A 383 -2.89 -13.02 5.63
C HIS A 383 -4.33 -13.51 5.74
N LEU A 384 -4.60 -14.65 5.10
CA LEU A 384 -5.94 -15.23 5.03
C LEU A 384 -6.19 -16.29 6.11
N GLY A 385 -5.24 -16.50 7.03
CA GLY A 385 -5.47 -17.26 8.26
C GLY A 385 -5.40 -18.79 8.13
N ASP A 386 -5.08 -19.32 6.95
CA ASP A 386 -4.86 -20.75 6.74
C ASP A 386 -3.89 -21.07 5.58
N GLY A 387 -3.04 -22.08 5.79
CA GLY A 387 -2.28 -22.75 4.74
C GLY A 387 -1.26 -21.90 3.98
N GLY A 388 -0.70 -20.84 4.59
CA GLY A 388 0.26 -19.98 3.92
C GLY A 388 -0.37 -19.11 2.85
N ARG A 389 -1.68 -18.85 2.95
CA ARG A 389 -2.41 -18.09 1.94
C ARG A 389 -2.45 -16.61 2.27
N PHE A 390 -2.17 -15.80 1.25
CA PHE A 390 -2.22 -14.36 1.35
C PHE A 390 -2.94 -13.76 0.15
N CYS A 391 -3.48 -12.56 0.34
CA CYS A 391 -3.84 -11.66 -0.73
C CYS A 391 -2.77 -10.55 -0.83
N VAL A 392 -2.14 -10.44 -1.99
CA VAL A 392 -1.34 -9.27 -2.36
C VAL A 392 -2.26 -8.28 -3.04
N ALA A 393 -2.43 -7.11 -2.43
CA ALA A 393 -3.22 -6.01 -2.96
C ALA A 393 -2.30 -4.90 -3.45
N LYS A 394 -2.38 -4.59 -4.74
CA LYS A 394 -1.64 -3.48 -5.35
C LYS A 394 -2.58 -2.44 -5.88
N LEU A 395 -2.43 -1.22 -5.39
CA LEU A 395 -3.30 -0.09 -5.64
C LEU A 395 -2.55 0.82 -6.61
N TYR A 396 -3.09 0.95 -7.81
CA TYR A 396 -2.45 1.64 -8.90
C TYR A 396 -3.25 2.85 -9.32
N GLN A 397 -2.52 3.82 -9.89
CA GLN A 397 -3.08 4.96 -10.59
C GLN A 397 -2.42 5.06 -11.97
N THR A 398 -3.21 5.40 -12.97
CA THR A 398 -2.71 5.67 -14.32
C THR A 398 -2.79 7.15 -14.63
N ASP A 399 -1.69 7.71 -15.13
CA ASP A 399 -1.73 8.97 -15.85
C ASP A 399 -2.42 8.72 -17.19
N GLU A 400 -3.62 9.26 -17.39
CA GLU A 400 -4.06 9.45 -18.77
C GLU A 400 -3.09 10.45 -19.43
N LEU A 401 -2.46 10.01 -20.52
CA LEU A 401 -1.52 10.79 -21.33
C LEU A 401 -2.05 12.20 -21.56
N VAL A 402 -1.40 13.20 -20.95
CA VAL A 402 -1.58 14.61 -21.31
C VAL A 402 -1.52 14.72 -22.84
N PRO A 403 -2.56 15.25 -23.51
CA PRO A 403 -2.57 15.32 -24.96
C PRO A 403 -1.31 16.01 -25.48
N PRO A 404 -0.66 15.51 -26.55
CA PRO A 404 0.55 16.13 -27.07
C PRO A 404 0.31 17.61 -27.43
N GLY A 405 1.05 18.50 -26.77
CA GLY A 405 0.93 19.95 -26.94
C GLY A 405 0.31 20.70 -25.75
N ALA A 406 -0.14 20.00 -24.71
CA ALA A 406 -0.53 20.61 -23.44
C ALA A 406 0.63 20.53 -22.42
N CYS A 407 0.85 21.63 -21.69
CA CYS A 407 1.83 21.70 -20.60
C CYS A 407 1.22 21.02 -19.36
N SER A 408 1.91 20.07 -18.74
CA SER A 408 1.43 19.33 -17.55
C SER A 408 1.13 20.23 -16.35
N HIS A 409 1.81 21.38 -16.24
CA HIS A 409 1.56 22.39 -15.22
C HIS A 409 0.34 23.28 -15.54
N CYS A 410 -0.09 23.29 -16.80
CA CYS A 410 -1.10 24.19 -17.36
C CYS A 410 -2.41 23.44 -17.72
N TYR A 411 -2.33 22.11 -17.91
CA TYR A 411 -3.45 21.21 -18.14
C TYR A 411 -3.99 20.76 -16.78
N ASN A 412 -4.55 21.73 -16.06
CA ASN A 412 -5.37 21.45 -14.90
C ASN A 412 -6.73 22.07 -15.17
N ASP A 413 -7.55 21.39 -15.98
CA ASP A 413 -8.92 21.80 -16.26
C ASP A 413 -9.91 21.25 -15.20
N GLY A 414 -9.40 20.68 -14.11
CA GLY A 414 -10.21 19.98 -13.12
C GLY A 414 -10.74 18.62 -13.60
N THR A 415 -10.22 18.08 -14.72
CA THR A 415 -10.55 16.76 -15.27
C THR A 415 -9.31 15.87 -15.41
N SER A 416 -8.52 15.73 -14.34
CA SER A 416 -7.56 14.62 -14.31
C SER A 416 -8.36 13.31 -14.38
N ASN A 417 -8.30 12.63 -15.54
CA ASN A 417 -8.89 11.30 -15.73
C ASN A 417 -8.00 10.24 -15.08
N GLU A 418 -7.63 10.45 -13.81
CA GLU A 418 -6.85 9.49 -13.05
C GLU A 418 -7.72 8.27 -12.76
N ILE A 419 -7.57 7.24 -13.59
CA ILE A 419 -8.26 5.97 -13.35
C ILE A 419 -7.47 5.21 -12.31
N SER A 420 -8.04 5.10 -11.11
CA SER A 420 -7.50 4.19 -10.10
C SER A 420 -8.04 2.78 -10.29
N PHE A 421 -7.21 1.78 -10.01
CA PHE A 421 -7.62 0.39 -9.94
C PHE A 421 -6.78 -0.38 -8.93
N ALA A 422 -7.32 -1.50 -8.45
CA ALA A 422 -6.63 -2.42 -7.56
C ALA A 422 -6.47 -3.78 -8.24
N VAL A 423 -5.31 -4.39 -8.07
CA VAL A 423 -5.08 -5.79 -8.45
C VAL A 423 -4.93 -6.61 -7.18
N LEU A 424 -5.88 -7.51 -6.95
CA LEU A 424 -5.82 -8.49 -5.86
C LEU A 424 -5.30 -9.81 -6.41
N THR A 425 -4.21 -10.31 -5.84
CA THR A 425 -3.60 -11.58 -6.26
C THR A 425 -3.54 -12.56 -5.10
N GLY A 426 -4.12 -13.75 -5.29
CA GLY A 426 -4.00 -14.85 -4.34
C GLY A 426 -2.62 -15.51 -4.44
N ILE A 427 -1.96 -15.72 -3.30
CA ILE A 427 -0.72 -16.49 -3.23
C ILE A 427 -0.80 -17.54 -2.13
N GLU A 428 -0.17 -18.68 -2.36
CA GLU A 428 0.00 -19.78 -1.41
C GLU A 428 1.50 -20.02 -1.23
N VAL A 429 2.01 -19.94 -0.01
CA VAL A 429 3.41 -20.21 0.32
C VAL A 429 3.47 -21.45 1.22
N GLY A 430 4.28 -22.43 0.83
CA GLY A 430 4.47 -23.67 1.57
C GLY A 430 5.94 -24.02 1.74
N ARG A 431 6.23 -24.88 2.72
CA ARG A 431 7.54 -25.53 2.84
C ARG A 431 7.53 -26.84 2.08
N CYS A 432 8.61 -27.11 1.35
CA CYS A 432 8.86 -28.44 0.79
C CYS A 432 9.51 -29.37 1.81
N ASP A 433 9.65 -30.65 1.48
CA ASP A 433 10.28 -31.68 2.35
C ASP A 433 11.71 -31.34 2.79
N GLY A 434 12.40 -30.44 2.08
CA GLY A 434 13.72 -29.90 2.43
C GLY A 434 13.71 -28.57 3.22
N GLY A 435 12.55 -28.09 3.67
CA GLY A 435 12.40 -26.83 4.41
C GLY A 435 12.42 -25.55 3.56
N GLU A 436 12.73 -25.65 2.26
CA GLU A 436 12.71 -24.55 1.28
C GLU A 436 11.30 -23.99 1.09
N LEU A 437 11.18 -22.66 1.06
CA LEU A 437 9.93 -21.96 0.79
C LEU A 437 9.62 -21.97 -0.71
N ARG A 438 8.40 -22.37 -1.09
CA ARG A 438 7.86 -22.23 -2.44
C ARG A 438 6.59 -21.41 -2.42
N MET A 439 6.46 -20.57 -3.44
CA MET A 439 5.28 -19.73 -3.66
C MET A 439 4.53 -20.22 -4.90
N VAL A 440 3.21 -20.23 -4.81
CA VAL A 440 2.29 -20.41 -5.94
C VAL A 440 1.51 -19.12 -6.13
N LYS A 441 1.68 -18.46 -7.29
CA LYS A 441 0.81 -17.37 -7.72
C LYS A 441 -0.49 -17.96 -8.25
N HIS A 442 -1.62 -17.64 -7.66
CA HIS A 442 -2.93 -18.04 -8.16
C HIS A 442 -3.49 -17.00 -9.13
N ARG A 443 -4.76 -16.61 -8.97
CA ARG A 443 -5.43 -15.66 -9.85
C ARG A 443 -5.13 -14.24 -9.39
N SER A 444 -5.06 -13.34 -10.37
CA SER A 444 -5.06 -11.90 -10.18
C SER A 444 -6.38 -11.34 -10.70
N CYS A 445 -7.06 -10.55 -9.89
CA CYS A 445 -8.33 -9.90 -10.24
C CYS A 445 -8.16 -8.38 -10.20
N LYS A 446 -8.53 -7.71 -11.28
CA LYS A 446 -8.45 -6.25 -11.43
C LYS A 446 -9.81 -5.61 -11.14
N TYR A 447 -9.84 -4.65 -10.23
CA TYR A 447 -11.01 -3.87 -9.84
C TYR A 447 -10.79 -2.41 -10.23
N SER A 448 -11.62 -1.88 -11.14
CA SER A 448 -11.56 -0.47 -11.56
C SER A 448 -12.58 0.37 -10.81
N PHE A 449 -12.19 1.57 -10.39
CA PHE A 449 -13.02 2.45 -9.55
C PHE A 449 -13.62 3.66 -10.29
N GLY A 450 -13.24 3.87 -11.55
CA GLY A 450 -13.70 5.02 -12.33
C GLY A 450 -12.87 6.27 -12.08
N GLU A 451 -13.40 7.44 -12.44
CA GLU A 451 -12.67 8.72 -12.45
C GLU A 451 -12.66 9.42 -11.08
N TYR A 452 -13.59 9.11 -10.19
CA TYR A 452 -13.77 9.85 -8.94
C TYR A 452 -13.68 9.00 -7.68
N SER A 453 -13.19 7.77 -7.82
CA SER A 453 -13.04 6.87 -6.69
C SER A 453 -11.69 6.20 -6.75
N PHE A 454 -11.09 6.02 -5.57
CA PHE A 454 -9.76 5.46 -5.43
C PHE A 454 -9.75 4.37 -4.35
N PRO A 455 -8.97 3.29 -4.53
CA PRO A 455 -8.78 2.33 -3.47
C PRO A 455 -7.94 2.98 -2.37
N ARG A 456 -8.41 2.94 -1.13
CA ARG A 456 -7.68 3.48 0.03
C ARG A 456 -6.92 2.39 0.76
N ASP A 457 -7.60 1.30 1.11
CA ASP A 457 -7.05 0.18 1.87
C ASP A 457 -7.73 -1.15 1.52
N VAL A 458 -6.98 -2.24 1.73
CA VAL A 458 -7.46 -3.62 1.72
C VAL A 458 -7.12 -4.26 3.07
N LEU A 459 -8.17 -4.59 3.84
CA LEU A 459 -8.04 -5.08 5.22
C LEU A 459 -8.23 -6.58 5.35
#